data_AF-A0A950DV27-F1
#
_entry.id   AF-A0A950DV27-F1
#
_cell.length_a   1.000
_cell.length_b   1.000
_cell.length_c   1.000
_cell.angle_alpha   90.00
_cell.angle_beta   90.00
_cell.angle_gamma   90.00
#
_symmetry.space_group_name_H-M   'P 1'
#
loop_
_entity.id
_entity.type
_entity.pdbx_description
1 polymer ?
#
loop_
_entity_poly.entity_id
_entity_poly.type
_entity_poly.pdbx_seq_one_letter_code
_entity_poly.pdbx_strand_id
1 'polypeptide(L)'
;MSGSDEVVNAPRRRAWWRRMSSRLGGGIRGALRLRRTLDDAFYDELLEALISADCGVAMSERLVATVRGRVKADRTSDSAVAMDALRAELLGRLQQRERGLRLNAFPSVLLFVGVNGSGKTTTIGKLGYRLRAEDRRPLIAAADTFRAAAIDQMRIWADRAG
;
A
#
# COMPACT_ATOMS: atom_id res chain seq x y z
N MET A 1 -19.71 -18.61 16.00
CA MET A 1 -19.00 -19.10 14.80
C MET A 1 -19.86 -18.81 13.59
N SER A 2 -19.40 -17.94 12.69
CA SER A 2 -19.66 -17.94 11.24
C SER A 2 -19.48 -16.52 10.69
N GLY A 3 -18.55 -16.37 9.75
CA GLY A 3 -18.71 -15.45 8.62
C GLY A 3 -18.28 -14.01 8.82
N SER A 4 -16.98 -13.75 8.92
CA SER A 4 -16.41 -12.48 8.46
C SER A 4 -15.13 -12.72 7.67
N ASP A 5 -15.22 -13.57 6.65
CA ASP A 5 -14.29 -13.51 5.51
C ASP A 5 -14.70 -12.28 4.68
N GLU A 6 -14.27 -11.11 5.16
CA GLU A 6 -14.37 -9.87 4.42
C GLU A 6 -13.53 -10.05 3.15
N VAL A 7 -14.25 -10.18 2.04
CA VAL A 7 -13.72 -10.34 0.70
C VAL A 7 -12.64 -9.27 0.46
N VAL A 8 -11.37 -9.70 0.46
CA VAL A 8 -10.26 -8.91 -0.08
C VAL A 8 -10.56 -8.73 -1.56
N ASN A 9 -11.28 -7.66 -1.86
CA ASN A 9 -11.82 -7.39 -3.19
C ASN A 9 -10.64 -7.31 -4.16
N ALA A 10 -10.60 -8.23 -5.14
CA ALA A 10 -9.51 -8.30 -6.11
C ALA A 10 -9.36 -6.93 -6.77
N PRO A 11 -8.14 -6.38 -6.84
CA PRO A 11 -8.03 -4.98 -7.17
C PRO A 11 -8.46 -4.70 -8.62
N ARG A 12 -9.35 -3.72 -8.78
CA ARG A 12 -9.94 -3.25 -10.07
C ARG A 12 -8.91 -2.75 -11.12
N ARG A 13 -7.59 -2.83 -10.84
CA ARG A 13 -6.51 -2.42 -11.74
C ARG A 13 -5.40 -3.48 -11.81
N ARG A 14 -5.70 -4.65 -12.41
CA ARG A 14 -4.74 -5.76 -12.63
C ARG A 14 -3.39 -5.30 -13.20
N ALA A 15 -3.36 -4.27 -14.05
CA ALA A 15 -2.12 -3.76 -14.65
C ALA A 15 -1.21 -3.01 -13.66
N TRP A 16 -1.78 -2.22 -12.74
CA TRP A 16 -1.01 -1.50 -11.72
C TRP A 16 -0.41 -2.48 -10.72
N TRP A 17 -1.22 -3.44 -10.25
CA TRP A 17 -0.75 -4.51 -9.36
C TRP A 17 0.28 -5.41 -10.02
N ARG A 18 0.14 -5.70 -11.32
CA ARG A 18 1.14 -6.45 -12.09
C ARG A 18 2.48 -5.72 -12.16
N ARG A 19 2.46 -4.40 -12.36
CA ARG A 19 3.69 -3.57 -12.40
C ARG A 19 4.33 -3.45 -11.03
N MET A 20 3.55 -3.34 -9.97
CA MET A 20 4.06 -3.31 -8.60
C MET A 20 4.60 -4.70 -8.19
N SER A 21 3.84 -5.76 -8.48
CA SER A 21 4.27 -7.13 -8.21
C SER A 21 5.45 -7.56 -9.07
N SER A 22 5.66 -6.98 -10.26
CA SER A 22 6.86 -7.25 -11.05
C SER A 22 8.09 -6.56 -10.47
N ARG A 23 7.95 -5.35 -9.90
CA ARG A 23 9.04 -4.66 -9.22
C ARG A 23 9.42 -5.35 -7.90
N LEU A 24 8.42 -5.65 -7.07
CA LEU A 24 8.62 -6.36 -5.80
C LEU A 24 9.01 -7.82 -6.02
N GLY A 25 8.27 -8.51 -6.88
CA GLY A 25 8.44 -9.93 -7.11
C GLY A 25 9.61 -10.27 -8.04
N GLY A 26 10.07 -9.37 -8.90
CA GLY A 26 11.19 -9.62 -9.81
C GLY A 26 12.50 -9.83 -9.05
N GLY A 27 12.85 -8.88 -8.16
CA GLY A 27 14.06 -8.96 -7.34
C GLY A 27 13.97 -10.09 -6.30
N ILE A 28 12.88 -10.12 -5.53
CA ILE A 28 12.69 -11.11 -4.45
C ILE A 28 12.64 -12.54 -5.01
N ARG A 29 11.90 -12.79 -6.11
CA ARG A 29 11.89 -14.13 -6.75
C ARG A 29 13.18 -14.43 -7.49
N GLY A 30 13.94 -13.42 -7.91
CA GLY A 30 15.28 -13.57 -8.46
C GLY A 30 16.22 -14.20 -7.46
N ALA A 31 16.33 -13.59 -6.26
CA ALA A 31 17.13 -14.11 -5.15
C ALA A 31 16.73 -15.57 -4.78
N LEU A 32 15.43 -15.85 -4.75
CA LEU A 32 14.89 -17.19 -4.45
C LEU A 32 15.10 -18.23 -5.55
N ARG A 33 15.17 -17.81 -6.82
CA ARG A 33 15.37 -18.73 -7.96
C ARG A 33 16.84 -19.08 -8.16
N LEU A 34 17.74 -18.20 -7.77
CA LEU A 34 19.19 -18.39 -7.89
C LEU A 34 19.75 -19.27 -6.77
N ARG A 35 19.16 -19.27 -5.57
CA ARG A 35 19.65 -20.06 -4.42
C ARG A 35 18.60 -21.02 -3.88
N ARG A 36 18.91 -22.32 -3.91
CA ARG A 36 18.14 -23.38 -3.20
C ARG A 36 18.43 -23.42 -1.70
N THR A 37 19.54 -22.82 -1.28
CA THR A 37 20.03 -22.82 0.10
C THR A 37 19.76 -21.47 0.76
N LEU A 38 19.18 -21.51 1.95
CA LEU A 38 18.96 -20.34 2.80
C LEU A 38 20.26 -20.00 3.57
N ASP A 39 21.31 -19.70 2.81
CA ASP A 39 22.63 -19.30 3.29
C ASP A 39 22.72 -17.77 3.50
N ASP A 40 23.86 -17.28 4.02
CA ASP A 40 24.03 -15.85 4.30
C ASP A 40 23.88 -14.99 3.05
N ALA A 41 24.37 -15.45 1.91
CA ALA A 41 24.26 -14.73 0.65
C ALA A 41 22.81 -14.63 0.16
N PHE A 42 21.96 -15.64 0.39
CA PHE A 42 20.51 -15.50 0.15
C PHE A 42 19.90 -14.34 0.96
N TYR A 43 20.27 -14.19 2.23
CA TYR A 43 19.74 -13.13 3.08
C TYR A 43 20.26 -11.74 2.68
N ASP A 44 21.50 -11.65 2.20
CA ASP A 44 22.05 -10.42 1.64
C ASP A 44 21.33 -10.01 0.35
N GLU A 45 21.11 -10.95 -0.58
CA GLU A 45 20.33 -10.71 -1.80
C GLU A 45 18.88 -10.30 -1.48
N LEU A 46 18.26 -10.90 -0.45
CA LEU A 46 16.93 -10.52 0.01
C LEU A 46 16.92 -9.10 0.59
N LEU A 47 17.95 -8.71 1.36
CA LEU A 47 18.10 -7.36 1.90
C LEU A 47 18.17 -6.33 0.77
N GLU A 48 19.04 -6.56 -0.21
CA GLU A 48 19.20 -5.69 -1.39
C GLU A 48 17.91 -5.58 -2.20
N ALA A 49 17.20 -6.69 -2.40
CA ALA A 49 15.92 -6.71 -3.10
C ALA A 49 14.85 -5.88 -2.38
N LEU A 50 14.79 -5.94 -1.04
CA LEU A 50 13.87 -5.14 -0.23
C LEU A 50 14.20 -3.65 -0.25
N ILE A 51 15.48 -3.30 -0.21
CA ILE A 51 15.94 -1.90 -0.32
C ILE A 51 15.61 -1.34 -1.69
N SER A 52 15.88 -2.10 -2.76
CA SER A 52 15.56 -1.73 -4.15
C SER A 52 14.05 -1.58 -4.40
N ALA A 53 13.25 -2.17 -3.53
CA ALA A 53 11.79 -2.11 -3.50
C ALA A 53 11.24 -0.94 -2.66
N ASP A 54 12.06 0.04 -2.30
CA ASP A 54 11.69 1.21 -1.49
C ASP A 54 11.20 0.87 -0.06
N CYS A 55 11.58 -0.29 0.50
CA CYS A 55 11.22 -0.62 1.90
C CYS A 55 12.04 0.20 2.92
N GLY A 56 13.20 0.72 2.52
CA GLY A 56 14.16 1.41 3.39
C GLY A 56 15.02 0.44 4.21
N VAL A 57 16.23 0.87 4.58
CA VAL A 57 17.27 0.01 5.18
C VAL A 57 16.79 -0.63 6.49
N ALA A 58 16.42 0.17 7.49
CA ALA A 58 16.03 -0.32 8.81
C ALA A 58 14.78 -1.22 8.81
N MET A 59 13.90 -1.08 7.82
CA MET A 59 12.77 -2.00 7.66
C MET A 59 13.23 -3.31 7.02
N SER A 60 14.05 -3.22 5.99
CA SER A 60 14.56 -4.38 5.25
C SER A 60 15.38 -5.30 6.14
N GLU A 61 16.28 -4.74 6.97
CA GLU A 61 17.06 -5.50 7.96
C GLU A 61 16.15 -6.25 8.95
N ARG A 62 15.10 -5.59 9.46
CA ARG A 62 14.12 -6.21 10.38
C ARG A 62 13.34 -7.33 9.70
N LEU A 63 12.94 -7.15 8.45
CA LEU A 63 12.25 -8.18 7.68
C LEU A 63 13.16 -9.40 7.47
N VAL A 64 14.41 -9.19 7.06
CA VAL A 64 15.40 -10.27 6.86
C VAL A 64 15.69 -11.01 8.17
N ALA A 65 15.89 -10.30 9.27
CA ALA A 65 16.09 -10.90 10.59
C ALA A 65 14.90 -11.77 11.02
N THR A 66 13.68 -11.31 10.76
CA THR A 66 12.45 -12.06 11.05
C THR A 66 12.36 -13.34 10.23
N VAL A 67 12.63 -13.25 8.92
CA VAL A 67 12.65 -14.41 8.02
C VAL A 67 13.70 -15.42 8.46
N ARG A 68 14.93 -14.98 8.72
CA ARG A 68 16.03 -15.84 9.21
C ARG A 68 15.68 -16.52 10.53
N GLY A 69 15.09 -15.78 11.47
CA GLY A 69 14.62 -16.32 12.75
C GLY A 69 13.57 -17.41 12.57
N ARG A 70 12.60 -17.20 11.65
CA ARG A 70 11.54 -18.16 11.39
C ARG A 70 12.06 -19.45 10.75
N VAL A 71 12.91 -19.33 9.73
CA VAL A 71 13.55 -20.47 9.07
C VAL A 71 14.34 -21.31 10.07
N LYS A 72 15.10 -20.65 10.97
CA LYS A 72 15.86 -21.32 12.03
C LYS A 72 14.96 -22.03 13.04
N ALA A 73 13.86 -21.40 13.45
CA ALA A 73 12.89 -21.99 14.38
C ALA A 73 12.20 -23.22 13.79
N ASP A 74 11.82 -23.15 12.51
CA ASP A 74 11.13 -24.22 11.78
C ASP A 74 12.09 -25.32 11.27
N ARG A 75 13.42 -25.15 11.50
CA ARG A 75 14.50 -26.07 11.09
C ARG A 75 14.41 -26.52 9.62
N THR A 76 14.03 -25.59 8.75
CA THR A 76 13.80 -25.87 7.33
C THR A 76 14.82 -25.14 6.47
N SER A 77 15.10 -25.68 5.29
CA SER A 77 15.83 -25.00 4.22
C SER A 77 14.91 -24.62 3.05
N ASP A 78 13.60 -24.77 3.23
CA ASP A 78 12.62 -24.49 2.18
C ASP A 78 12.41 -22.99 1.98
N SER A 79 12.72 -22.51 0.78
CA SER A 79 12.55 -21.13 0.38
C SER A 79 11.08 -20.69 0.34
N ALA A 80 10.13 -21.62 0.24
CA ALA A 80 8.71 -21.32 0.40
C ALA A 80 8.39 -20.84 1.82
N VAL A 81 8.99 -21.46 2.85
CA VAL A 81 8.79 -21.05 4.25
C VAL A 81 9.38 -19.66 4.51
N ALA A 82 10.54 -19.35 3.92
CA ALA A 82 11.10 -18.00 3.98
C ALA A 82 10.16 -16.94 3.38
N MET A 83 9.47 -17.27 2.29
CA MET A 83 8.51 -16.38 1.64
C MET A 83 7.22 -16.20 2.43
N ASP A 84 6.71 -17.27 3.01
CA ASP A 84 5.53 -17.19 3.88
C ASP A 84 5.84 -16.38 5.14
N ALA A 85 7.04 -16.53 5.71
CA ALA A 85 7.51 -15.72 6.82
C ALA A 85 7.57 -14.22 6.46
N LEU A 86 8.16 -13.89 5.31
CA LEU A 86 8.22 -12.51 4.82
C LEU A 86 6.82 -11.92 4.60
N ARG A 87 5.94 -12.69 3.96
CA ARG A 87 4.56 -12.29 3.69
C ARG A 87 3.79 -12.06 4.99
N ALA A 88 3.88 -12.98 5.94
CA ALA A 88 3.20 -12.89 7.22
C ALA A 88 3.66 -11.64 8.00
N GLU A 89 4.96 -11.37 8.04
CA GLU A 89 5.51 -10.19 8.71
C GLU A 89 5.05 -8.88 8.06
N LEU A 90 5.07 -8.80 6.72
CA LEU A 90 4.57 -7.63 5.98
C LEU A 90 3.08 -7.40 6.24
N LEU A 91 2.25 -8.46 6.20
CA LEU A 91 0.82 -8.37 6.47
C LEU A 91 0.56 -7.95 7.92
N GLY A 92 1.24 -8.58 8.87
CA GLY A 92 1.11 -8.27 10.30
C GLY A 92 1.33 -6.79 10.58
N ARG A 93 2.34 -6.18 9.95
CA ARG A 93 2.60 -4.74 10.04
C ARG A 93 1.55 -3.88 9.36
N LEU A 94 1.07 -4.28 8.19
CA LEU A 94 0.07 -3.51 7.45
C LEU A 94 -1.31 -3.52 8.14
N GLN A 95 -1.63 -4.57 8.87
CA GLN A 95 -2.92 -4.77 9.54
C GLN A 95 -3.05 -4.11 10.92
N GLN A 96 -1.97 -3.52 11.48
CA GLN A 96 -2.00 -2.98 12.85
C GLN A 96 -2.92 -1.76 13.06
N ARG A 97 -3.44 -1.15 11.98
CA ARG A 97 -4.26 0.05 12.08
C ARG A 97 -5.48 -0.03 11.16
N GLU A 98 -6.62 0.38 11.68
CA GLU A 98 -7.82 0.63 10.88
C GLU A 98 -7.52 1.70 9.82
N ARG A 99 -7.78 1.38 8.55
CA ARG A 99 -7.56 2.28 7.40
C ARG A 99 -8.86 2.86 6.84
N GLY A 100 -9.98 2.62 7.54
CA GLY A 100 -11.29 3.15 7.20
C GLY A 100 -11.30 4.68 7.29
N LEU A 101 -12.02 5.32 6.37
CA LEU A 101 -12.27 6.75 6.45
C LEU A 101 -13.38 7.01 7.47
N ARG A 102 -13.02 7.57 8.63
CA ARG A 102 -13.97 7.84 9.72
C ARG A 102 -14.78 9.10 9.42
N LEU A 103 -16.07 8.94 9.12
CA LEU A 103 -17.00 10.01 8.73
C LEU A 103 -18.26 10.06 9.62
N ASN A 104 -18.10 9.79 10.91
CA ASN A 104 -19.22 9.60 11.84
C ASN A 104 -19.76 10.93 12.40
N ALA A 105 -19.05 12.05 12.21
CA ALA A 105 -19.48 13.38 12.64
C ALA A 105 -20.28 14.10 11.55
N PHE A 106 -21.14 15.05 11.93
CA PHE A 106 -21.84 15.91 10.98
C PHE A 106 -21.68 17.41 11.31
N PRO A 107 -21.04 18.22 10.43
CA PRO A 107 -20.34 17.78 9.22
C PRO A 107 -19.02 17.06 9.55
N SER A 108 -18.69 16.02 8.79
CA SER A 108 -17.32 15.47 8.78
C SER A 108 -16.44 16.32 7.87
N VAL A 109 -15.35 16.86 8.39
CA VAL A 109 -14.44 17.75 7.66
C VAL A 109 -13.16 17.01 7.30
N LEU A 110 -12.80 17.03 6.01
CA LEU A 110 -11.56 16.45 5.50
C LEU A 110 -10.65 17.55 4.96
N LEU A 111 -9.48 17.72 5.57
CA LEU A 111 -8.45 18.66 5.11
C LEU A 111 -7.35 17.89 4.36
N PHE A 112 -7.07 18.32 3.13
CA PHE A 112 -6.03 17.74 2.28
C PHE A 112 -4.79 18.63 2.26
N VAL A 113 -3.67 18.10 2.78
CA VAL A 113 -2.40 18.82 2.89
C VAL A 113 -1.31 18.09 2.11
N GLY A 114 -0.33 18.83 1.58
CA GLY A 114 0.82 18.26 0.87
C GLY A 114 1.40 19.22 -0.18
N VAL A 115 2.54 18.86 -0.74
CA VAL A 115 3.26 19.68 -1.75
C VAL A 115 2.57 19.71 -3.12
N ASN A 116 3.04 20.57 -4.01
CA ASN A 116 2.57 20.61 -5.39
C ASN A 116 2.85 19.30 -6.13
N GLY A 117 1.92 18.87 -6.99
CA GLY A 117 2.08 17.62 -7.75
C GLY A 117 1.76 16.32 -6.99
N SER A 118 1.55 16.34 -5.67
CA SER A 118 1.22 15.13 -4.89
C SER A 118 -0.16 14.53 -5.15
N GLY A 119 -0.97 15.18 -6.00
CA GLY A 119 -2.29 14.67 -6.40
C GLY A 119 -3.45 15.04 -5.47
N LYS A 120 -3.32 16.06 -4.61
CA LYS A 120 -4.39 16.52 -3.68
C LYS A 120 -5.72 16.77 -4.39
N THR A 121 -5.75 17.68 -5.37
CA THR A 121 -6.96 18.08 -6.11
C THR A 121 -7.61 16.88 -6.80
N THR A 122 -6.81 16.04 -7.47
CA THR A 122 -7.29 14.80 -8.09
C THR A 122 -7.87 13.82 -7.07
N THR A 123 -7.28 13.75 -5.87
CA THR A 123 -7.76 12.88 -4.79
C THR A 123 -9.08 13.40 -4.20
N ILE A 124 -9.21 14.71 -4.01
CA ILE A 124 -10.47 15.35 -3.59
C ILE A 124 -11.59 15.00 -4.56
N GLY A 125 -11.37 15.17 -5.87
CA GLY A 125 -12.39 14.83 -6.89
C GLY A 125 -12.77 13.35 -6.90
N LYS A 126 -11.77 12.44 -6.85
CA LYS A 126 -12.02 10.99 -6.76
C LYS A 126 -12.79 10.60 -5.50
N LEU A 127 -12.44 11.21 -4.36
CA LEU A 127 -13.12 10.93 -3.10
C LEU A 127 -14.53 11.52 -3.10
N GLY A 128 -14.73 12.72 -3.61
CA GLY A 128 -16.05 13.33 -3.77
C GLY A 128 -16.99 12.46 -4.59
N TYR A 129 -16.53 11.98 -5.75
CA TYR A 129 -17.28 11.03 -6.58
C TYR A 129 -17.59 9.72 -5.84
N ARG A 130 -16.61 9.15 -5.13
CA ARG A 130 -16.82 7.93 -4.33
C ARG A 130 -17.86 8.15 -3.23
N LEU A 131 -17.78 9.26 -2.50
CA LEU A 131 -18.71 9.58 -1.41
C LEU A 131 -20.12 9.83 -1.93
N ARG A 132 -20.28 10.49 -3.07
CA ARG A 132 -21.56 10.62 -3.77
C ARG A 132 -22.15 9.25 -4.13
N ALA A 133 -21.34 8.34 -4.67
CA ALA A 133 -21.75 6.98 -4.99
C ALA A 133 -22.08 6.11 -3.74
N GLU A 134 -21.65 6.54 -2.55
CA GLU A 134 -22.00 5.98 -1.25
C GLU A 134 -23.17 6.77 -0.58
N ASP A 135 -23.97 7.49 -1.38
CA ASP A 135 -25.13 8.31 -0.97
C ASP A 135 -24.82 9.40 0.08
N ARG A 136 -23.55 9.83 0.17
CA ARG A 136 -23.15 11.00 0.96
C ARG A 136 -23.34 12.28 0.17
N ARG A 137 -23.41 13.41 0.88
CA ARG A 137 -23.54 14.77 0.32
C ARG A 137 -22.25 15.58 0.56
N PRO A 138 -21.16 15.32 -0.19
CA PRO A 138 -19.93 16.06 -0.02
C PRO A 138 -20.08 17.51 -0.50
N LEU A 139 -19.53 18.45 0.26
CA LEU A 139 -19.29 19.83 -0.15
C LEU A 139 -17.79 20.02 -0.40
N ILE A 140 -17.43 20.47 -1.60
CA ILE A 140 -16.03 20.76 -1.95
C ILE A 140 -15.75 22.23 -1.73
N ALA A 141 -14.82 22.54 -0.81
CA ALA A 141 -14.36 23.89 -0.54
C ALA A 141 -13.00 24.15 -1.19
N ALA A 142 -12.94 25.16 -2.06
CA ALA A 142 -11.73 25.53 -2.79
C ALA A 142 -10.78 26.40 -1.95
N ALA A 143 -9.99 25.76 -1.08
CA ALA A 143 -9.08 26.47 -0.16
C ALA A 143 -7.64 26.68 -0.69
N ASP A 144 -7.28 26.11 -1.86
CA ASP A 144 -5.98 26.34 -2.52
C ASP A 144 -6.05 27.63 -3.34
N THR A 145 -5.86 28.77 -2.67
CA THR A 145 -5.97 30.13 -3.27
C THR A 145 -4.68 30.61 -3.93
N PHE A 146 -3.55 29.94 -3.69
CA PHE A 146 -2.26 30.31 -4.27
C PHE A 146 -2.14 29.87 -5.73
N ARG A 147 -2.71 28.70 -6.06
CA ARG A 147 -2.64 28.13 -7.41
C ARG A 147 -3.90 28.48 -8.18
N ALA A 148 -3.83 29.51 -9.04
CA ALA A 148 -4.98 29.98 -9.84
C ALA A 148 -5.74 28.82 -10.54
N ALA A 149 -5.02 27.89 -11.19
CA ALA A 149 -5.62 26.74 -11.87
C ALA A 149 -6.22 25.68 -10.93
N ALA A 150 -5.92 25.69 -9.62
CA ALA A 150 -6.46 24.71 -8.68
C ALA A 150 -7.96 24.92 -8.45
N ILE A 151 -8.42 26.18 -8.44
CA ILE A 151 -9.85 26.51 -8.32
C ILE A 151 -10.62 25.97 -9.53
N ASP A 152 -10.14 26.21 -10.75
CA ASP A 152 -10.79 25.73 -11.96
C ASP A 152 -10.78 24.19 -12.06
N GLN A 153 -9.66 23.55 -11.68
CA GLN A 153 -9.62 22.08 -11.59
C GLN A 153 -10.62 21.54 -10.56
N MET A 154 -10.79 22.20 -9.41
CA MET A 154 -11.77 21.77 -8.41
C MET A 154 -13.20 21.93 -8.89
N ARG A 155 -13.53 23.00 -9.62
CA ARG A 155 -14.85 23.15 -10.27
C ARG A 155 -15.15 21.99 -11.20
N ILE A 156 -14.23 21.65 -12.10
CA ILE A 156 -14.38 20.51 -13.02
C ILE A 156 -14.60 19.19 -12.25
N TRP A 157 -13.89 18.99 -11.15
CA TRP A 157 -14.07 17.79 -10.32
C TRP A 157 -15.39 17.78 -9.54
N ALA A 158 -15.85 18.94 -9.07
CA ALA A 158 -17.17 19.07 -8.45
C ALA A 158 -18.27 18.73 -9.46
N ASP A 159 -18.23 19.31 -10.65
CA ASP A 159 -19.20 19.04 -11.71
C ASP A 159 -19.22 17.56 -12.13
N ARG A 160 -18.04 16.92 -12.20
CA ARG A 160 -17.93 15.48 -12.50
C ARG A 160 -18.42 14.57 -11.37
N ALA A 161 -18.32 15.03 -10.13
CA ALA A 161 -18.83 14.28 -8.99
C ALA A 161 -20.36 14.41 -8.86
N GLY A 162 -20.96 15.42 -9.51
CA GLY A 162 -22.38 15.76 -9.46
C GLY A 162 -22.75 16.49 -8.20
#